data_AF-A0A0S6VTH0-F1
#
_entry.id   AF-A0A0S6VTH0-F1
#
_cell.length_a   1.000
_cell.length_b   1.000
_cell.length_c   1.000
_cell.angle_alpha   90.00
_cell.angle_beta   90.00
_cell.angle_gamma   90.00
#
_symmetry.space_group_name_H-M   'P 1'
#
loop_
_entity.id
_entity.type
_entity.pdbx_description
1 polymer ?
#
loop_
_entity_poly.entity_id
_entity_poly.type
_entity_poly.pdbx_seq_one_letter_code
_entity_poly.pdbx_strand_id
1 'polypeptide(L)'
;MADKFSPKHDKQKKVEQIEEILHTPFLEKASTWVLANLKTVGIAIGAIIAILIIAYGWTRYQNSVTEKALGLEGKAVALHQKVKDDAAQKTAQADDNAAKQPKEDLYKDVIAAYQDVIKKYPNTTSGKRAVFMLGSLAYDTGKYEDAQKYFAEYLTKNPSGYLSVSAEESLAYILEQQQKFQDAIDALKKVEAKASAGRKTEIQLAIARNYEALKQVDNAKAAYQQIVDSNTSAALKEQAKKRLEIIDAQQNVALGPVAPTAAPQATATPAETTEQPATPAADQTPTESAPTPVETVATPEATATAEPTATTAPEATATPEPTATPEPTATPEPTATPAPTATPEPTATATPEPTATPEPTATPEATATPAPEATATPTQSY
;
A
#
# COMPACT_ATOMS: atom_id res chain seq x y z
N MET A 1 -34.24 47.13 41.86
CA MET A 1 -33.63 48.47 41.64
C MET A 1 -32.79 48.35 40.38
N ALA A 2 -32.96 49.25 39.40
CA ALA A 2 -32.25 49.16 38.13
C ALA A 2 -30.85 49.76 38.27
N ASP A 3 -29.83 48.90 38.27
CA ASP A 3 -28.44 49.33 38.38
C ASP A 3 -27.99 49.97 37.05
N LYS A 4 -27.52 51.21 37.11
CA LYS A 4 -27.23 52.01 35.93
C LYS A 4 -25.82 51.70 35.43
N PHE A 5 -25.71 50.72 34.53
CA PHE A 5 -24.54 50.55 33.67
C PHE A 5 -24.31 51.85 32.86
N SER A 6 -23.45 52.73 33.37
CA SER A 6 -23.16 54.03 32.75
C SER A 6 -21.98 53.88 31.79
N PRO A 7 -22.18 53.99 30.46
CA PRO A 7 -21.13 53.72 29.46
C PRO A 7 -20.01 54.76 29.43
N LYS A 8 -20.01 55.74 30.35
CA LYS A 8 -18.91 56.70 30.54
C LYS A 8 -17.78 56.14 31.41
N HIS A 9 -18.08 55.34 32.43
CA HIS A 9 -17.05 54.84 33.36
C HIS A 9 -16.14 53.78 32.72
N ASP A 10 -16.70 52.85 31.93
CA ASP A 10 -15.92 51.85 31.17
C ASP A 10 -15.03 52.51 30.10
N LYS A 11 -15.50 53.62 29.49
CA LYS A 11 -14.68 54.41 28.55
C LYS A 11 -13.53 55.13 29.25
N GLN A 12 -13.76 55.79 30.39
CA GLN A 12 -12.69 56.44 31.14
C GLN A 12 -11.64 55.44 31.63
N LYS A 13 -12.06 54.28 32.17
CA LYS A 13 -11.12 53.26 32.64
C LYS A 13 -10.25 52.68 31.51
N LYS A 14 -10.79 52.57 30.29
CA LYS A 14 -10.02 52.21 29.08
C LYS A 14 -9.06 53.32 28.65
N VAL A 15 -9.44 54.59 28.78
CA VAL A 15 -8.54 55.72 28.51
C VAL A 15 -7.39 55.76 29.53
N GLU A 16 -7.67 55.62 30.82
CA GLU A 16 -6.66 55.56 31.89
C GLU A 16 -5.69 54.38 31.69
N GLN A 17 -6.18 53.18 31.32
CA GLN A 17 -5.31 52.05 30.99
C GLN A 17 -4.44 52.31 29.74
N ILE A 18 -4.97 53.03 28.74
CA ILE A 18 -4.18 53.40 27.55
C ILE A 18 -3.12 54.44 27.91
N GLU A 19 -3.44 55.43 28.75
CA GLU A 19 -2.49 56.43 29.26
C GLU A 19 -1.40 55.80 30.14
N GLU A 20 -1.76 54.87 31.04
CA GLU A 20 -0.81 54.11 31.87
C GLU A 20 0.15 53.27 31.02
N ILE A 21 -0.35 52.60 29.98
CA ILE A 21 0.48 51.85 29.02
C ILE A 21 1.42 52.80 28.27
N LEU A 22 0.92 53.95 27.78
CA LEU A 22 1.67 54.96 27.04
C LEU A 22 2.82 55.58 27.86
N HIS A 23 2.61 55.79 29.16
CA HIS A 23 3.62 56.36 30.08
C HIS A 23 4.52 55.32 30.75
N THR A 24 4.57 54.08 30.25
CA THR A 24 5.58 53.13 30.71
C THR A 24 7.00 53.63 30.37
N PRO A 25 7.98 53.53 31.29
CA PRO A 25 9.35 54.03 31.07
C PRO A 25 10.10 53.27 29.96
N PHE A 26 9.52 52.21 29.42
CA PHE A 26 9.95 51.53 28.21
C PHE A 26 9.58 52.32 26.95
N LEU A 27 8.34 52.83 26.84
CA LEU A 27 7.89 53.56 25.64
C LEU A 27 8.53 54.95 25.53
N GLU A 28 8.78 55.64 26.64
CA GLU A 28 9.53 56.90 26.63
C GLU A 28 10.98 56.71 26.15
N LYS A 29 11.65 55.62 26.59
CA LYS A 29 12.99 55.25 26.11
C LYS A 29 12.98 54.77 24.65
N ALA A 30 11.95 54.02 24.24
CA ALA A 30 11.82 53.55 22.86
C ALA A 30 11.56 54.70 21.89
N SER A 31 10.64 55.62 22.21
CA SER A 31 10.31 56.78 21.37
C SER A 31 11.48 57.76 21.23
N THR A 32 12.16 58.10 22.34
CA THR A 32 13.37 58.94 22.29
C THR A 32 14.50 58.28 21.50
N TRP A 33 14.71 56.96 21.64
CA TRP A 33 15.67 56.22 20.82
C TRP A 33 15.29 56.19 19.33
N VAL A 34 14.02 55.96 18.99
CA VAL A 34 13.52 55.97 17.59
C VAL A 34 13.73 57.35 16.97
N LEU A 35 13.42 58.43 17.68
CA LEU A 35 13.65 59.80 17.20
C LEU A 35 15.15 60.08 16.95
N ALA A 36 16.04 59.62 17.82
CA ALA A 36 17.48 59.71 17.63
C ALA A 36 18.00 58.84 16.45
N ASN A 37 17.30 57.76 16.11
CA ASN A 37 17.72 56.76 15.12
C ASN A 37 16.82 56.72 13.87
N LEU A 38 16.07 57.79 13.57
CA LEU A 38 15.08 57.86 12.47
C LEU A 38 15.60 57.32 11.12
N LYS A 39 16.85 57.60 10.76
CA LYS A 39 17.46 57.08 9.52
C LYS A 39 17.61 55.56 9.54
N THR A 40 18.16 55.00 10.62
CA THR A 40 18.35 53.56 10.81
C THR A 40 17.00 52.82 10.88
N VAL A 41 16.03 53.39 11.58
CA VAL A 41 14.65 52.87 11.65
C VAL A 41 13.97 52.91 10.28
N GLY A 42 14.12 54.01 9.53
CA GLY A 42 13.61 54.13 8.16
C GLY A 42 14.22 53.11 7.19
N ILE A 43 15.53 52.87 7.28
CA ILE A 43 16.22 51.83 6.50
C ILE A 43 15.69 50.44 6.88
N ALA A 44 15.53 50.15 8.18
CA ALA A 44 15.00 48.86 8.65
C ALA A 44 13.56 48.62 8.18
N ILE A 45 12.68 49.62 8.28
CA ILE A 45 11.30 49.55 7.77
C ILE A 45 11.30 49.34 6.24
N GLY A 46 12.13 50.08 5.50
CA GLY A 46 12.27 49.91 4.05
C GLY A 46 12.72 48.50 3.66
N ALA A 47 13.69 47.93 4.39
CA ALA A 47 14.15 46.56 4.19
C ALA A 47 13.05 45.53 4.49
N ILE A 48 12.27 45.70 5.57
CA ILE A 48 11.13 44.84 5.89
C ILE A 48 10.07 44.89 4.78
N ILE A 49 9.71 46.08 4.30
CA ILE A 49 8.74 46.24 3.20
C ILE A 49 9.26 45.58 1.92
N ALA A 50 10.55 45.73 1.58
CA ALA A 50 11.16 45.06 0.43
C ALA A 50 11.10 43.53 0.55
N ILE A 51 11.42 42.97 1.73
CA ILE A 51 11.31 41.53 2.01
C ILE A 51 9.86 41.06 1.86
N LEU A 52 8.88 41.81 2.36
CA LEU A 52 7.46 41.48 2.22
C LEU A 52 6.99 41.50 0.76
N ILE A 53 7.43 42.47 -0.05
CA ILE A 53 7.14 42.53 -1.49
C ILE A 53 7.76 41.34 -2.23
N ILE A 54 9.01 40.99 -1.91
CA ILE A 54 9.70 39.81 -2.49
C ILE A 54 8.97 38.52 -2.09
N ALA A 55 8.61 38.36 -0.82
CA ALA A 55 7.86 37.20 -0.33
C ALA A 55 6.48 37.08 -0.97
N TYR A 56 5.76 38.21 -1.13
CA TYR A 56 4.47 38.25 -1.82
C TYR A 56 4.60 37.88 -3.32
N GLY A 57 5.58 38.47 -4.01
CA GLY A 57 5.88 38.17 -5.41
C GLY A 57 6.25 36.71 -5.62
N TRP A 58 7.11 36.15 -4.75
CA TRP A 58 7.48 34.74 -4.76
C TRP A 58 6.27 33.83 -4.51
N THR A 59 5.43 34.14 -3.53
CA THR A 59 4.20 33.38 -3.24
C THR A 59 3.24 33.38 -4.42
N ARG A 60 3.01 34.54 -5.05
CA ARG A 60 2.17 34.65 -6.25
C ARG A 60 2.76 33.87 -7.43
N TYR A 61 4.08 33.92 -7.61
CA TYR A 61 4.78 33.13 -8.63
C TYR A 61 4.60 31.61 -8.40
N GLN A 62 4.84 31.12 -7.18
CA GLN A 62 4.66 29.70 -6.82
C GLN A 62 3.21 29.23 -7.03
N ASN A 63 2.22 30.06 -6.70
CA ASN A 63 0.82 29.76 -6.99
C ASN A 63 0.57 29.61 -8.50
N SER A 64 1.05 30.54 -9.33
CA SER A 64 0.90 30.46 -10.80
C SER A 64 1.64 29.26 -11.41
N VAL A 65 2.81 28.88 -10.87
CA VAL A 65 3.53 27.67 -11.27
C VAL A 65 2.70 26.43 -10.92
N THR A 66 2.07 26.40 -9.73
CA THR A 66 1.23 25.28 -9.27
C THR A 66 -0.04 25.13 -10.12
N GLU A 67 -0.72 26.23 -10.47
CA GLU A 67 -1.88 26.22 -11.37
C GLU A 67 -1.54 25.64 -12.76
N LYS A 68 -0.41 26.07 -13.35
CA LYS A 68 0.05 25.56 -14.64
C LYS A 68 0.45 24.09 -14.57
N ALA A 69 1.06 23.67 -13.47
CA ALA A 69 1.42 22.27 -13.23
C ALA A 69 0.18 21.38 -13.12
N LEU A 70 -0.84 21.83 -12.36
CA LEU A 70 -2.12 21.13 -12.21
C LEU A 70 -2.89 21.05 -13.53
N GLY A 71 -2.89 22.12 -14.32
CA GLY A 71 -3.53 22.13 -15.65
C GLY A 71 -2.85 21.19 -16.65
N LEU A 72 -1.52 21.01 -16.57
CA LEU A 72 -0.78 20.06 -17.40
C LEU A 72 -0.98 18.61 -16.92
N GLU A 73 -0.96 18.39 -15.60
CA GLU A 73 -1.32 17.12 -14.96
C GLU A 73 -2.74 16.66 -15.35
N GLY A 74 -3.72 17.56 -15.31
CA GLY A 74 -5.09 17.26 -15.72
C GLY A 74 -5.21 16.78 -17.17
N LYS A 75 -4.39 17.31 -18.10
CA LYS A 75 -4.32 16.82 -19.48
C LYS A 75 -3.71 15.42 -19.58
N ALA A 76 -2.64 15.15 -18.82
CA ALA A 76 -2.02 13.82 -18.78
C ALA A 76 -2.98 12.76 -18.20
N VAL A 77 -3.72 13.10 -17.14
CA VAL A 77 -4.75 12.24 -16.54
C VAL A 77 -5.93 12.01 -17.49
N ALA A 78 -6.43 13.05 -18.16
CA ALA A 78 -7.51 12.91 -19.14
C ALA A 78 -7.11 12.03 -20.34
N LEU A 79 -5.87 12.17 -20.83
CA LEU A 79 -5.33 11.31 -21.88
C LEU A 79 -5.19 9.86 -21.39
N HIS A 80 -4.67 9.65 -20.18
CA HIS A 80 -4.55 8.32 -19.57
C HIS A 80 -5.91 7.62 -19.49
N GLN A 81 -6.93 8.32 -18.96
CA GLN A 81 -8.28 7.77 -18.85
C GLN A 81 -8.87 7.43 -20.23
N LYS A 82 -8.76 8.35 -21.20
CA LYS A 82 -9.23 8.10 -22.57
C LYS A 82 -8.59 6.84 -23.18
N VAL A 83 -7.27 6.68 -23.06
CA VAL A 83 -6.58 5.50 -23.60
C VAL A 83 -7.05 4.20 -22.93
N LYS A 84 -7.34 4.22 -21.62
CA LYS A 84 -7.92 3.07 -20.91
C LYS A 84 -9.32 2.74 -21.42
N ASP A 85 -10.17 3.75 -21.62
CA ASP A 85 -11.55 3.56 -22.10
C ASP A 85 -11.58 3.07 -23.56
N ASP A 86 -10.76 3.65 -24.44
CA ASP A 86 -10.60 3.22 -25.84
C ASP A 86 -10.12 1.75 -25.91
N ALA A 87 -9.18 1.34 -25.05
CA ALA A 87 -8.69 -0.04 -24.98
C ALA A 87 -9.75 -1.02 -24.44
N ALA A 88 -10.51 -0.61 -23.42
CA ALA A 88 -11.61 -1.42 -22.87
C ALA A 88 -12.72 -1.63 -23.90
N GLN A 89 -13.08 -0.60 -24.67
CA GLN A 89 -14.08 -0.68 -25.74
C GLN A 89 -13.64 -1.65 -26.85
N LYS A 90 -12.41 -1.55 -27.35
CA LYS A 90 -11.90 -2.49 -28.37
C LYS A 90 -11.87 -3.94 -27.88
N THR A 91 -11.52 -4.15 -26.61
CA THR A 91 -11.56 -5.47 -25.96
C THR A 91 -12.99 -6.03 -25.92
N ALA A 92 -13.98 -5.19 -25.57
CA ALA A 92 -15.40 -5.57 -25.57
C ALA A 92 -15.98 -5.82 -26.98
N GLN A 93 -15.39 -5.20 -28.01
CA GLN A 93 -15.77 -5.39 -29.42
C GLN A 93 -15.08 -6.59 -30.09
N ALA A 94 -14.31 -7.39 -29.34
CA ALA A 94 -13.53 -8.52 -29.85
C ALA A 94 -12.59 -8.15 -31.02
N ASP A 95 -11.99 -6.95 -30.99
CA ASP A 95 -10.91 -6.60 -31.90
C ASP A 95 -9.65 -7.41 -31.55
N ASP A 96 -9.44 -8.51 -32.28
CA ASP A 96 -8.29 -9.40 -32.18
C ASP A 96 -6.92 -8.70 -32.27
N ASN A 97 -6.86 -7.44 -32.72
CA ASN A 97 -5.61 -6.67 -32.76
C ASN A 97 -5.39 -5.82 -31.50
N ALA A 98 -6.44 -5.47 -30.76
CA ALA A 98 -6.34 -4.67 -29.55
C ALA A 98 -5.60 -5.41 -28.42
N ALA A 99 -5.77 -6.73 -28.34
CA ALA A 99 -5.01 -7.59 -27.42
C ALA A 99 -3.56 -7.85 -27.87
N LYS A 100 -3.21 -7.56 -29.14
CA LYS A 100 -1.87 -7.79 -29.72
C LYS A 100 -0.97 -6.56 -29.69
N GLN A 101 -1.53 -5.35 -29.56
CA GLN A 101 -0.74 -4.14 -29.45
C GLN A 101 0.04 -4.14 -28.12
N PRO A 102 1.36 -3.93 -28.12
CA PRO A 102 2.12 -3.77 -26.87
C PRO A 102 1.54 -2.64 -26.04
N LYS A 103 1.27 -2.90 -24.75
CA LYS A 103 0.76 -1.88 -23.82
C LYS A 103 1.66 -0.64 -23.78
N GLU A 104 2.94 -0.80 -24.04
CA GLU A 104 3.93 0.27 -24.07
C GLU A 104 3.64 1.31 -25.17
N ASP A 105 3.34 0.85 -26.39
CA ASP A 105 2.99 1.71 -27.52
C ASP A 105 1.64 2.38 -27.30
N LEU A 106 0.69 1.65 -26.70
CA LEU A 106 -0.63 2.16 -26.33
C LEU A 106 -0.55 3.36 -25.37
N TYR A 107 0.36 3.33 -24.40
CA TYR A 107 0.52 4.39 -23.39
C TYR A 107 1.68 5.36 -23.65
N LYS A 108 2.33 5.31 -24.82
CA LYS A 108 3.49 6.16 -25.15
C LYS A 108 3.25 7.66 -24.95
N ASP A 109 2.12 8.17 -25.46
CA ASP A 109 1.77 9.59 -25.35
C ASP A 109 1.37 9.98 -23.91
N VAL A 110 0.83 9.03 -23.13
CA VAL A 110 0.52 9.19 -21.71
C VAL A 110 1.81 9.32 -20.89
N ILE A 111 2.79 8.46 -21.17
CA ILE A 111 4.13 8.52 -20.56
C ILE A 111 4.79 9.86 -20.87
N ALA A 112 4.78 10.29 -22.13
CA ALA A 112 5.33 11.58 -22.55
C ALA A 112 4.62 12.77 -21.86
N ALA A 113 3.30 12.72 -21.69
CA ALA A 113 2.55 13.76 -21.00
C ALA A 113 2.92 13.88 -19.52
N TYR A 114 3.06 12.77 -18.78
CA TYR A 114 3.52 12.83 -17.38
C TYR A 114 5.00 13.26 -17.27
N GLN A 115 5.86 12.80 -18.19
CA GLN A 115 7.26 13.26 -18.26
C GLN A 115 7.37 14.78 -18.48
N ASP A 116 6.48 15.39 -19.29
CA ASP A 116 6.43 16.84 -19.49
C ASP A 116 6.03 17.60 -18.22
N VAL A 117 5.11 17.06 -17.41
CA VAL A 117 4.76 17.59 -16.08
C VAL A 117 5.98 17.56 -15.15
N ILE A 118 6.69 16.44 -15.09
CA ILE A 118 7.89 16.27 -14.25
C ILE A 118 9.00 17.22 -14.71
N LYS A 119 9.25 17.34 -16.02
CA LYS A 119 10.30 18.19 -16.59
C LYS A 119 10.06 19.67 -16.35
N LYS A 120 8.80 20.14 -16.48
CA LYS A 120 8.45 21.56 -16.32
C LYS A 120 8.23 21.96 -14.86
N TYR A 121 7.75 21.05 -14.02
CA TYR A 121 7.27 21.36 -12.68
C TYR A 121 7.74 20.38 -11.58
N PRO A 122 9.03 19.97 -11.54
CA PRO A 122 9.52 18.82 -10.75
C PRO A 122 9.27 18.95 -9.24
N ASN A 123 9.28 20.17 -8.72
CA ASN A 123 9.13 20.45 -7.29
C ASN A 123 7.67 20.66 -6.84
N THR A 124 6.72 20.74 -7.78
CA THR A 124 5.29 20.91 -7.47
C THR A 124 4.64 19.59 -7.06
N THR A 125 3.51 19.66 -6.35
CA THR A 125 2.69 18.48 -6.03
C THR A 125 2.30 17.69 -7.29
N SER A 126 2.03 18.37 -8.41
CA SER A 126 1.71 17.74 -9.70
C SER A 126 2.91 17.05 -10.34
N GLY A 127 4.11 17.64 -10.30
CA GLY A 127 5.34 16.96 -10.74
C GLY A 127 5.63 15.71 -9.90
N LYS A 128 5.47 15.81 -8.59
CA LYS A 128 5.61 14.69 -7.64
C LYS A 128 4.58 13.59 -7.91
N ARG A 129 3.29 13.93 -8.08
CA ARG A 129 2.24 12.95 -8.41
C ARG A 129 2.45 12.35 -9.80
N ALA A 130 2.94 13.09 -10.79
CA ALA A 130 3.28 12.55 -12.10
C ALA A 130 4.36 11.44 -12.03
N VAL A 131 5.36 11.55 -11.14
CA VAL A 131 6.32 10.45 -10.88
C VAL A 131 5.58 9.20 -10.36
N PHE A 132 4.68 9.36 -9.39
CA PHE A 132 3.85 8.25 -8.90
C PHE A 132 2.98 7.63 -10.02
N MET A 133 2.35 8.46 -10.85
CA MET A 133 1.51 7.98 -11.96
C MET A 133 2.32 7.21 -13.02
N LEU A 134 3.57 7.60 -13.29
CA LEU A 134 4.49 6.81 -14.12
C LEU A 134 4.85 5.47 -13.45
N GLY A 135 5.02 5.44 -12.13
CA GLY A 135 5.21 4.20 -11.37
C GLY A 135 4.01 3.24 -11.49
N SER A 136 2.79 3.73 -11.29
CA SER A 136 1.57 2.92 -11.45
C SER A 136 1.38 2.46 -12.91
N LEU A 137 1.67 3.31 -13.88
CA LEU A 137 1.57 2.95 -15.30
C LEU A 137 2.63 1.91 -15.71
N ALA A 138 3.86 2.03 -15.21
CA ALA A 138 4.89 1.02 -15.40
C ALA A 138 4.47 -0.33 -14.76
N TYR A 139 3.86 -0.31 -13.58
CA TYR A 139 3.30 -1.50 -12.94
C TYR A 139 2.16 -2.15 -13.77
N ASP A 140 1.16 -1.38 -14.20
CA ASP A 140 0.02 -1.85 -15.01
C ASP A 140 0.45 -2.41 -16.39
N THR A 141 1.61 -1.97 -16.88
CA THR A 141 2.24 -2.43 -18.12
C THR A 141 3.25 -3.57 -17.93
N GLY A 142 3.51 -4.00 -16.69
CA GLY A 142 4.43 -5.12 -16.37
C GLY A 142 5.91 -4.74 -16.27
N LYS A 143 6.25 -3.45 -16.33
CA LYS A 143 7.62 -2.92 -16.20
C LYS A 143 7.99 -2.73 -14.73
N TYR A 144 8.10 -3.84 -14.01
CA TYR A 144 8.29 -3.82 -12.56
C TYR A 144 9.57 -3.12 -12.10
N GLU A 145 10.66 -3.23 -12.86
CA GLU A 145 11.95 -2.59 -12.57
C GLU A 145 11.87 -1.06 -12.71
N ASP A 146 11.13 -0.56 -13.69
CA ASP A 146 10.92 0.88 -13.88
C ASP A 146 9.89 1.43 -12.88
N ALA A 147 8.83 0.67 -12.60
CA ALA A 147 7.87 0.98 -11.54
C ALA A 147 8.57 1.14 -10.19
N GLN A 148 9.48 0.22 -9.86
CA GLN A 148 10.28 0.26 -8.64
C GLN A 148 11.14 1.54 -8.56
N LYS A 149 11.79 1.95 -9.66
CA LYS A 149 12.55 3.21 -9.72
C LYS A 149 11.66 4.43 -9.47
N TYR A 150 10.50 4.52 -10.14
CA TYR A 150 9.59 5.66 -9.99
C TYR A 150 9.00 5.76 -8.58
N PHE A 151 8.57 4.64 -7.96
CA PHE A 151 8.07 4.67 -6.59
C PHE A 151 9.17 4.98 -5.57
N ALA A 152 10.39 4.47 -5.77
CA ALA A 152 11.54 4.82 -4.93
C ALA A 152 11.87 6.32 -5.04
N GLU A 153 11.92 6.89 -6.26
CA GLU A 153 12.14 8.33 -6.48
C GLU A 153 11.05 9.17 -5.82
N TYR A 154 9.78 8.77 -5.96
CA TYR A 154 8.65 9.43 -5.31
C TYR A 154 8.84 9.48 -3.78
N LEU A 155 9.19 8.35 -3.16
CA LEU A 155 9.38 8.24 -1.72
C LEU A 155 10.59 9.01 -1.22
N THR A 156 11.72 9.02 -1.95
CA THR A 156 12.89 9.85 -1.62
C THR A 156 12.53 11.34 -1.55
N LYS A 157 11.64 11.82 -2.44
CA LYS A 157 11.21 13.22 -2.49
C LYS A 157 9.98 13.53 -1.61
N ASN A 158 9.26 12.51 -1.12
CA ASN A 158 7.97 12.64 -0.44
C ASN A 158 7.71 11.53 0.61
N PRO A 159 8.59 11.31 1.60
CA PRO A 159 8.46 10.18 2.54
C PRO A 159 7.17 10.22 3.38
N SER A 160 6.64 11.42 3.63
CA SER A 160 5.37 11.66 4.33
C SER A 160 4.29 12.29 3.42
N GLY A 161 4.41 12.09 2.10
CA GLY A 161 3.42 12.55 1.13
C GLY A 161 2.11 11.75 1.20
N TYR A 162 1.02 12.32 0.69
CA TYR A 162 -0.31 11.68 0.75
C TYR A 162 -0.41 10.36 -0.06
N LEU A 163 0.55 10.04 -0.94
CA LEU A 163 0.68 8.74 -1.62
C LEU A 163 1.85 7.90 -1.10
N SER A 164 2.55 8.28 -0.02
CA SER A 164 3.72 7.51 0.42
C SER A 164 3.33 6.09 0.83
N VAL A 165 2.24 5.93 1.59
CA VAL A 165 1.66 4.61 1.91
C VAL A 165 1.35 3.82 0.64
N SER A 166 0.69 4.42 -0.35
CA SER A 166 0.36 3.77 -1.63
C SER A 166 1.60 3.42 -2.48
N ALA A 167 2.70 4.18 -2.37
CA ALA A 167 3.94 3.91 -3.08
C ALA A 167 4.74 2.79 -2.40
N GLU A 168 4.79 2.77 -1.06
CA GLU A 168 5.35 1.64 -0.30
C GLU A 168 4.55 0.35 -0.55
N GLU A 169 3.22 0.44 -0.62
CA GLU A 169 2.33 -0.67 -0.96
C GLU A 169 2.56 -1.17 -2.39
N SER A 170 2.72 -0.27 -3.36
CA SER A 170 3.00 -0.63 -4.76
C SER A 170 4.37 -1.30 -4.91
N LEU A 171 5.38 -0.91 -4.13
CA LEU A 171 6.66 -1.61 -4.06
C LEU A 171 6.52 -3.03 -3.50
N ALA A 172 5.64 -3.24 -2.53
CA ALA A 172 5.36 -4.58 -2.02
C ALA A 172 4.59 -5.45 -3.03
N TYR A 173 3.66 -4.86 -3.80
CA TYR A 173 3.02 -5.57 -4.90
C TYR A 173 3.99 -5.91 -6.05
N ILE A 174 5.01 -5.08 -6.31
CA ILE A 174 6.09 -5.42 -7.23
C ILE A 174 6.86 -6.67 -6.77
N LEU A 175 7.17 -6.78 -5.47
CA LEU A 175 7.81 -7.99 -4.91
C LEU A 175 6.93 -9.24 -5.10
N GLU A 176 5.62 -9.11 -4.91
CA GLU A 176 4.65 -10.19 -5.17
C GLU A 176 4.62 -10.60 -6.65
N GLN A 177 4.59 -9.66 -7.59
CA GLN A 177 4.65 -9.97 -9.03
C GLN A 177 6.00 -10.63 -9.42
N GLN A 178 7.08 -10.31 -8.72
CA GLN A 178 8.38 -10.97 -8.84
C GLN A 178 8.46 -12.32 -8.08
N GLN A 179 7.35 -12.83 -7.54
CA GLN A 179 7.26 -14.06 -6.74
C GLN A 179 8.09 -14.07 -5.44
N LYS A 180 8.54 -12.89 -4.97
CA LYS A 180 9.26 -12.70 -3.71
C LYS A 180 8.29 -12.55 -2.55
N PHE A 181 7.43 -13.55 -2.37
CA PHE A 181 6.26 -13.48 -1.49
C PHE A 181 6.61 -13.18 -0.02
N GLN A 182 7.74 -13.68 0.48
CA GLN A 182 8.19 -13.38 1.85
C GLN A 182 8.63 -11.91 2.01
N ASP A 183 9.43 -11.39 1.07
CA ASP A 183 9.82 -9.98 1.04
C ASP A 183 8.58 -9.07 0.91
N ALA A 184 7.59 -9.48 0.10
CA ALA A 184 6.32 -8.79 -0.05
C ALA A 184 5.53 -8.75 1.27
N ILE A 185 5.42 -9.87 2.01
CA ILE A 185 4.79 -9.91 3.34
C ILE A 185 5.48 -8.94 4.31
N ASP A 186 6.81 -8.96 4.36
CA ASP A 186 7.58 -8.16 5.32
C ASP A 186 7.61 -6.67 4.94
N ALA A 187 7.44 -6.33 3.66
CA ALA A 187 7.13 -4.99 3.20
C ALA A 187 5.70 -4.57 3.58
N LEU A 188 4.68 -5.37 3.24
CA LEU A 188 3.27 -5.09 3.53
C LEU A 188 3.01 -4.85 5.03
N LYS A 189 3.60 -5.65 5.92
CA LYS A 189 3.50 -5.45 7.38
C LYS A 189 4.03 -4.08 7.84
N LYS A 190 5.09 -3.56 7.21
CA LYS A 190 5.64 -2.22 7.50
C LYS A 190 4.70 -1.11 7.01
N VAL A 191 3.98 -1.34 5.91
CA VAL A 191 2.95 -0.42 5.38
C VAL A 191 1.71 -0.44 6.28
N GLU A 192 1.26 -1.62 6.69
CA GLU A 192 0.09 -1.84 7.55
C GLU A 192 0.20 -1.06 8.88
N ALA A 193 1.40 -0.98 9.46
CA ALA A 193 1.66 -0.20 10.67
C ALA A 193 1.28 1.28 10.52
N LYS A 194 1.48 1.86 9.31
CA LYS A 194 1.24 3.28 8.98
C LYS A 194 -0.14 3.55 8.38
N ALA A 195 -0.81 2.53 7.84
CA ALA A 195 -2.03 2.67 7.07
C ALA A 195 -3.25 3.08 7.92
N SER A 196 -4.24 3.73 7.31
CA SER A 196 -5.54 4.00 7.92
C SER A 196 -6.35 2.70 8.08
N ALA A 197 -7.31 2.65 9.02
CA ALA A 197 -8.02 1.42 9.36
C ALA A 197 -8.66 0.71 8.14
N GLY A 198 -9.24 1.46 7.19
CA GLY A 198 -9.80 0.89 5.96
C GLY A 198 -8.75 0.32 5.00
N ARG A 199 -7.55 0.94 4.93
CA ARG A 199 -6.44 0.44 4.10
C ARG A 199 -5.73 -0.76 4.73
N LYS A 200 -5.67 -0.85 6.06
CA LYS A 200 -5.07 -2.01 6.76
C LYS A 200 -5.68 -3.33 6.31
N THR A 201 -7.00 -3.39 6.12
CA THR A 201 -7.68 -4.63 5.74
C THR A 201 -7.48 -5.02 4.28
N GLU A 202 -7.23 -4.06 3.38
CA GLU A 202 -6.77 -4.32 2.01
C GLU A 202 -5.34 -4.89 2.02
N ILE A 203 -4.45 -4.32 2.84
CA ILE A 203 -3.07 -4.79 3.03
C ILE A 203 -3.02 -6.18 3.68
N GLN A 204 -3.87 -6.46 4.68
CA GLN A 204 -4.01 -7.78 5.30
C GLN A 204 -4.46 -8.85 4.29
N LEU A 205 -5.36 -8.50 3.37
CA LEU A 205 -5.77 -9.41 2.28
C LEU A 205 -4.59 -9.74 1.36
N ALA A 206 -3.72 -8.77 1.09
CA ALA A 206 -2.48 -8.99 0.35
C ALA A 206 -1.47 -9.85 1.14
N ILE A 207 -1.33 -9.64 2.46
CA ILE A 207 -0.48 -10.50 3.31
C ILE A 207 -0.99 -11.95 3.27
N ALA A 208 -2.31 -12.15 3.39
CA ALA A 208 -2.94 -13.47 3.38
C ALA A 208 -2.71 -14.23 2.06
N ARG A 209 -2.88 -13.57 0.90
CA ARG A 209 -2.63 -14.22 -0.42
C ARG A 209 -1.15 -14.54 -0.65
N ASN A 210 -0.22 -13.76 -0.09
CA ASN A 210 1.21 -14.06 -0.16
C ASN A 210 1.58 -15.26 0.74
N TYR A 211 0.96 -15.41 1.93
CA TYR A 211 1.10 -16.63 2.74
C TYR A 211 0.57 -17.87 2.01
N GLU A 212 -0.56 -17.75 1.32
CA GLU A 212 -1.12 -18.83 0.49
C GLU A 212 -0.18 -19.21 -0.65
N ALA A 213 0.42 -18.22 -1.34
CA ALA A 213 1.41 -18.45 -2.40
C ALA A 213 2.69 -19.15 -1.88
N LEU A 214 3.09 -18.89 -0.63
CA LEU A 214 4.16 -19.62 0.08
C LEU A 214 3.75 -21.00 0.61
N LYS A 215 2.48 -21.40 0.43
CA LYS A 215 1.88 -22.61 1.04
C LYS A 215 1.92 -22.62 2.57
N GLN A 216 2.04 -21.45 3.21
CA GLN A 216 1.95 -21.29 4.66
C GLN A 216 0.47 -21.24 5.07
N VAL A 217 -0.20 -22.39 4.96
CA VAL A 217 -1.67 -22.49 5.03
C VAL A 217 -2.24 -21.93 6.34
N ASP A 218 -1.63 -22.25 7.49
CA ASP A 218 -2.12 -21.80 8.79
C ASP A 218 -2.02 -20.26 8.94
N ASN A 219 -0.92 -19.68 8.46
CA ASN A 219 -0.73 -18.22 8.42
C ASN A 219 -1.74 -17.55 7.48
N ALA A 220 -2.01 -18.16 6.33
CA ALA A 220 -3.02 -17.67 5.38
C ALA A 220 -4.43 -17.70 5.99
N LYS A 221 -4.82 -18.82 6.62
CA LYS A 221 -6.12 -18.95 7.32
C LYS A 221 -6.26 -17.93 8.44
N ALA A 222 -5.26 -17.80 9.31
CA ALA A 222 -5.29 -16.82 10.40
C ALA A 222 -5.47 -15.39 9.88
N ALA A 223 -4.74 -15.01 8.83
CA ALA A 223 -4.84 -13.68 8.23
C ALA A 223 -6.21 -13.45 7.54
N TYR A 224 -6.77 -14.43 6.83
CA TYR A 224 -8.12 -14.30 6.27
C TYR A 224 -9.20 -14.22 7.36
N GLN A 225 -9.12 -15.05 8.41
CA GLN A 225 -10.06 -15.03 9.52
C GLN A 225 -10.06 -13.66 10.24
N GLN A 226 -8.89 -13.07 10.47
CA GLN A 226 -8.75 -11.72 11.02
C GLN A 226 -9.51 -10.66 10.20
N ILE A 227 -9.53 -10.79 8.86
CA ILE A 227 -10.29 -9.88 7.98
C ILE A 227 -11.80 -10.09 8.16
N VAL A 228 -12.26 -11.34 8.25
CA VAL A 228 -13.68 -11.69 8.49
C VAL A 228 -14.19 -11.10 9.80
N ASP A 229 -13.37 -11.15 10.86
CA ASP A 229 -13.74 -10.69 12.20
C ASP A 229 -13.58 -9.16 12.38
N SER A 230 -12.72 -8.52 11.58
CA SER A 230 -12.49 -7.06 11.63
C SER A 230 -13.74 -6.21 11.31
N ASN A 231 -13.78 -4.94 11.71
CA ASN A 231 -14.84 -4.01 11.31
C ASN A 231 -14.61 -3.42 9.90
N THR A 232 -14.46 -4.30 8.89
CA THR A 232 -14.22 -3.93 7.49
C THR A 232 -15.46 -4.08 6.59
N SER A 233 -15.33 -3.70 5.32
CA SER A 233 -16.42 -3.78 4.34
C SER A 233 -16.91 -5.22 4.13
N ALA A 234 -18.21 -5.37 3.87
CA ALA A 234 -18.81 -6.67 3.60
C ALA A 234 -18.14 -7.39 2.40
N ALA A 235 -17.71 -6.64 1.39
CA ALA A 235 -16.99 -7.18 0.24
C ALA A 235 -15.64 -7.82 0.60
N LEU A 236 -14.84 -7.17 1.47
CA LEU A 236 -13.56 -7.72 1.92
C LEU A 236 -13.75 -8.95 2.83
N LYS A 237 -14.76 -8.92 3.71
CA LYS A 237 -15.13 -10.10 4.52
C LYS A 237 -15.54 -11.28 3.65
N GLU A 238 -16.39 -11.04 2.65
CA GLU A 238 -16.88 -12.05 1.71
C GLU A 238 -15.73 -12.63 0.86
N GLN A 239 -14.80 -11.78 0.43
CA GLN A 239 -13.60 -12.22 -0.27
C GLN A 239 -12.71 -13.10 0.61
N ALA A 240 -12.50 -12.74 1.88
CA ALA A 240 -11.72 -13.54 2.82
C ALA A 240 -12.39 -14.89 3.14
N LYS A 241 -13.71 -14.93 3.35
CA LYS A 241 -14.48 -16.18 3.54
C LYS A 241 -14.31 -17.14 2.36
N LYS A 242 -14.46 -16.66 1.12
CA LYS A 242 -14.25 -17.47 -0.08
C LYS A 242 -12.85 -18.06 -0.18
N ARG A 243 -11.82 -17.35 0.30
CA ARG A 243 -10.45 -17.91 0.35
C ARG A 243 -10.31 -18.98 1.43
N LEU A 244 -10.90 -18.79 2.61
CA LEU A 244 -10.95 -19.83 3.65
C LEU A 244 -11.61 -21.12 3.14
N GLU A 245 -12.80 -21.02 2.54
CA GLU A 245 -13.54 -22.16 1.96
C GLU A 245 -12.72 -22.91 0.89
N ILE A 246 -12.02 -22.18 0.01
CA ILE A 246 -11.14 -22.77 -1.01
C ILE A 246 -9.96 -23.51 -0.37
N ILE A 247 -9.33 -22.92 0.65
CA ILE A 247 -8.18 -23.52 1.34
C ILE A 247 -8.61 -24.79 2.10
N ASP A 248 -9.75 -24.75 2.79
CA ASP A 248 -10.32 -25.91 3.49
C ASP A 248 -10.68 -27.04 2.51
N ALA A 249 -11.31 -26.71 1.38
CA ALA A 249 -11.61 -27.67 0.33
C ALA A 249 -10.35 -28.30 -0.27
N GLN A 250 -9.29 -27.52 -0.52
CA GLN A 250 -8.00 -28.03 -1.01
C GLN A 250 -7.33 -28.97 -0.01
N GLN A 251 -7.38 -28.67 1.29
CA GLN A 251 -6.88 -29.58 2.33
C GLN A 251 -7.69 -30.87 2.40
N ASN A 252 -9.02 -30.80 2.35
CA ASN A 252 -9.87 -32.00 2.37
C ASN A 252 -9.65 -32.90 1.14
N VAL A 253 -9.36 -32.33 -0.04
CA VAL A 253 -8.95 -33.11 -1.22
C VAL A 253 -7.56 -33.72 -1.03
N ALA A 254 -6.61 -32.98 -0.44
CA ALA A 254 -5.24 -33.47 -0.21
C ALA A 254 -5.16 -34.58 0.87
N LEU A 255 -6.06 -34.57 1.86
CA LEU A 255 -6.20 -35.62 2.88
C LEU A 255 -6.98 -36.85 2.36
N GLY A 256 -7.68 -36.72 1.23
CA GLY A 256 -8.57 -37.74 0.68
C GLY A 256 -9.81 -37.98 1.54
N PRO A 257 -10.73 -38.87 1.09
CA PRO A 257 -11.76 -39.39 1.97
C PRO A 257 -11.07 -40.21 3.07
N VAL A 258 -11.03 -39.66 4.29
CA VAL A 258 -10.68 -40.45 5.47
C VAL A 258 -11.68 -41.59 5.54
N ALA A 259 -11.23 -42.81 5.21
CA ALA A 259 -12.09 -43.97 5.32
C ALA A 259 -12.65 -44.02 6.75
N PRO A 260 -13.97 -44.18 6.95
CA PRO A 260 -14.52 -44.21 8.29
C PRO A 260 -13.81 -45.31 9.05
N THR A 261 -13.13 -44.95 10.14
CA THR A 261 -12.31 -45.86 10.95
C THR A 261 -13.11 -47.12 11.19
N ALA A 262 -12.68 -48.24 10.60
CA ALA A 262 -13.43 -49.47 10.66
C ALA A 262 -13.57 -49.86 12.13
N ALA A 263 -14.82 -49.82 12.64
CA ALA A 263 -15.13 -50.39 13.94
C ALA A 263 -14.63 -51.85 13.92
N PRO A 264 -13.96 -52.33 14.98
CA PRO A 264 -13.33 -53.64 14.97
C PRO A 264 -14.39 -54.73 14.78
N GLN A 265 -14.50 -55.23 13.54
CA GLN A 265 -15.39 -56.34 13.23
C GLN A 265 -14.81 -57.61 13.83
N ALA A 266 -15.54 -58.20 14.76
CA ALA A 266 -15.22 -59.50 15.32
C ALA A 266 -15.19 -60.55 14.19
N THR A 267 -14.03 -61.15 13.96
CA THR A 267 -13.86 -62.22 12.97
C THR A 267 -14.53 -63.49 13.47
N ALA A 268 -15.67 -63.84 12.89
CA ALA A 268 -16.30 -65.15 13.09
C ALA A 268 -15.69 -66.19 12.13
N THR A 269 -15.33 -67.35 12.69
CA THR A 269 -14.76 -68.51 12.00
C THR A 269 -15.77 -69.13 11.01
N PRO A 270 -15.34 -69.61 9.83
CA PRO A 270 -16.20 -70.38 8.93
C PRO A 270 -16.40 -71.81 9.42
N ALA A 271 -17.59 -72.38 9.16
CA ALA A 271 -17.98 -73.72 9.60
C ALA A 271 -17.53 -74.83 8.63
N GLU A 272 -17.23 -76.01 9.18
CA GLU A 272 -17.15 -77.27 8.46
C GLU A 272 -18.05 -78.31 9.19
N THR A 273 -18.61 -79.27 8.44
CA THR A 273 -19.73 -80.14 8.86
C THR A 273 -19.31 -81.61 8.84
N THR A 274 -20.01 -82.45 9.64
CA THR A 274 -19.81 -83.89 9.96
C THR A 274 -18.97 -84.11 11.23
N GLU A 275 -19.34 -84.97 12.20
CA GLU A 275 -20.36 -86.05 12.26
C GLU A 275 -20.95 -86.22 13.70
N GLN A 276 -22.07 -86.94 13.84
CA GLN A 276 -22.80 -87.26 15.10
C GLN A 276 -22.44 -88.70 15.55
N PRO A 277 -22.26 -89.09 16.85
CA PRO A 277 -23.28 -89.02 17.94
C PRO A 277 -22.70 -88.81 19.38
N ALA A 278 -23.35 -88.98 20.55
CA ALA A 278 -24.70 -89.49 20.93
C ALA A 278 -25.19 -89.01 22.34
N THR A 279 -26.51 -88.83 22.52
CA THR A 279 -27.31 -89.05 23.77
C THR A 279 -27.10 -88.16 25.04
N PRO A 280 -28.06 -88.10 26.00
CA PRO A 280 -28.54 -86.80 26.53
C PRO A 280 -28.75 -86.69 28.07
N ALA A 281 -29.15 -85.50 28.54
CA ALA A 281 -30.04 -85.22 29.70
C ALA A 281 -30.26 -83.69 29.78
N ALA A 282 -31.49 -83.15 29.66
CA ALA A 282 -32.46 -82.88 30.74
C ALA A 282 -32.09 -81.63 31.59
N ASP A 283 -33.00 -80.81 32.12
CA ASP A 283 -34.43 -80.50 31.84
C ASP A 283 -34.78 -79.20 32.63
N GLN A 284 -35.92 -78.57 32.35
CA GLN A 284 -36.65 -77.59 33.20
C GLN A 284 -36.10 -76.15 33.37
N THR A 285 -36.67 -75.25 32.55
CA THR A 285 -37.26 -73.96 32.99
C THR A 285 -38.56 -74.23 33.80
N PRO A 286 -39.38 -73.26 34.29
CA PRO A 286 -39.33 -71.78 34.15
C PRO A 286 -39.71 -70.97 35.44
N THR A 287 -40.00 -69.66 35.27
CA THR A 287 -41.03 -68.87 36.03
C THR A 287 -40.79 -68.54 37.53
N GLU A 288 -41.29 -67.44 38.13
CA GLU A 288 -41.93 -66.18 37.66
C GLU A 288 -41.91 -65.10 38.78
N SER A 289 -42.24 -63.86 38.40
CA SER A 289 -43.00 -62.82 39.15
C SER A 289 -42.66 -62.42 40.59
N ALA A 290 -42.49 -61.10 40.76
CA ALA A 290 -42.55 -60.37 42.03
C ALA A 290 -44.01 -60.31 42.58
N PRO A 291 -44.24 -59.84 43.83
CA PRO A 291 -44.33 -58.39 44.04
C PRO A 291 -43.79 -57.85 45.40
N THR A 292 -43.63 -56.52 45.45
CA THR A 292 -43.48 -55.62 46.62
C THR A 292 -44.75 -55.60 47.51
N PRO A 293 -44.80 -55.00 48.75
CA PRO A 293 -44.08 -53.77 49.17
C PRO A 293 -43.74 -53.56 50.68
N VAL A 294 -43.31 -52.31 50.99
CA VAL A 294 -43.33 -51.49 52.23
C VAL A 294 -42.21 -51.56 53.31
N GLU A 295 -41.68 -50.35 53.60
CA GLU A 295 -41.16 -49.77 54.87
C GLU A 295 -39.86 -50.24 55.56
N THR A 296 -38.78 -49.56 55.15
CA THR A 296 -37.71 -48.90 55.96
C THR A 296 -37.64 -49.08 57.49
N VAL A 297 -36.45 -49.41 58.00
CA VAL A 297 -35.54 -48.48 58.75
C VAL A 297 -34.16 -49.14 59.03
N ALA A 298 -33.10 -48.31 59.11
CA ALA A 298 -31.74 -48.56 59.66
C ALA A 298 -30.65 -49.31 58.83
N THR A 299 -29.78 -48.51 58.22
CA THR A 299 -28.28 -48.56 58.19
C THR A 299 -27.66 -49.42 59.32
N PRO A 300 -26.60 -50.26 59.08
CA PRO A 300 -25.33 -49.79 58.50
C PRO A 300 -24.54 -50.71 57.53
N GLU A 301 -23.51 -50.08 56.93
CA GLU A 301 -22.28 -50.62 56.34
C GLU A 301 -22.38 -51.73 55.27
N ALA A 302 -22.27 -51.32 54.00
CA ALA A 302 -22.05 -52.21 52.87
C ALA A 302 -20.55 -52.58 52.73
N THR A 303 -20.23 -53.85 52.90
CA THR A 303 -18.95 -54.43 52.50
C THR A 303 -18.90 -54.52 50.97
N ALA A 304 -18.02 -53.77 50.32
CA ALA A 304 -17.94 -53.75 48.86
C ALA A 304 -17.14 -54.93 48.29
N THR A 305 -17.77 -55.62 47.33
CA THR A 305 -17.28 -56.70 46.48
C THR A 305 -15.92 -56.42 45.82
N ALA A 306 -15.13 -57.48 45.60
CA ALA A 306 -13.81 -57.42 44.97
C ALA A 306 -13.82 -56.88 43.52
N GLU A 307 -12.82 -56.03 43.20
CA GLU A 307 -12.52 -55.60 41.83
C GLU A 307 -11.72 -56.65 41.05
N PRO A 308 -11.88 -56.74 39.71
CA PRO A 308 -11.12 -57.66 38.87
C PRO A 308 -9.66 -57.24 38.65
N THR A 309 -8.82 -58.24 38.39
CA THR A 309 -7.36 -58.18 38.25
C THR A 309 -6.84 -57.21 37.18
N ALA A 310 -5.77 -56.50 37.52
CA ALA A 310 -5.03 -55.62 36.61
C ALA A 310 -4.24 -56.40 35.53
N THR A 311 -4.33 -55.92 34.28
CA THR A 311 -3.38 -56.26 33.20
C THR A 311 -2.16 -55.35 33.31
N THR A 312 -0.96 -55.92 33.31
CA THR A 312 0.28 -55.14 33.41
C THR A 312 0.56 -54.34 32.14
N ALA A 313 0.66 -53.02 32.28
CA ALA A 313 1.14 -52.13 31.21
C ALA A 313 2.65 -52.37 30.94
N PRO A 314 3.13 -52.20 29.70
CA PRO A 314 4.55 -52.34 29.38
C PRO A 314 5.38 -51.23 30.06
N GLU A 315 6.60 -51.58 30.47
CA GLU A 315 7.54 -50.66 31.11
C GLU A 315 7.94 -49.51 30.16
N ALA A 316 8.01 -48.29 30.71
CA ALA A 316 8.39 -47.12 29.93
C ALA A 316 9.89 -47.15 29.61
N THR A 317 10.23 -47.17 28.32
CA THR A 317 11.61 -47.01 27.84
C THR A 317 12.17 -45.66 28.30
N ALA A 318 13.33 -45.66 28.94
CA ALA A 318 13.94 -44.45 29.49
C ALA A 318 14.24 -43.41 28.40
N THR A 319 13.80 -42.17 28.64
CA THR A 319 14.16 -41.00 27.81
C THR A 319 15.66 -40.77 27.85
N PRO A 320 16.36 -40.64 26.70
CA PRO A 320 17.78 -40.31 26.70
C PRO A 320 18.02 -38.88 27.22
N GLU A 321 19.10 -38.68 27.97
CA GLU A 321 19.49 -37.35 28.47
C GLU A 321 19.82 -36.39 27.31
N PRO A 322 19.54 -35.08 27.45
CA PRO A 322 19.79 -34.11 26.39
C PRO A 322 21.29 -33.91 26.16
N THR A 323 21.75 -34.21 24.93
CA THR A 323 23.11 -33.88 24.46
C THR A 323 23.37 -32.39 24.62
N ALA A 324 24.50 -32.04 25.25
CA ALA A 324 24.87 -30.64 25.50
C ALA A 324 24.97 -29.83 24.20
N THR A 325 24.35 -28.65 24.20
CA THR A 325 24.44 -27.67 23.11
C THR A 325 25.90 -27.25 22.90
N PRO A 326 26.47 -27.33 21.68
CA PRO A 326 27.82 -26.87 21.42
C PRO A 326 27.94 -25.36 21.63
N GLU A 327 29.07 -24.91 22.18
CA GLU A 327 29.34 -23.49 22.38
C GLU A 327 29.39 -22.72 21.05
N PRO A 328 28.93 -21.45 21.03
CA PRO A 328 28.93 -20.65 19.81
C PRO A 328 30.35 -20.41 19.30
N THR A 329 30.62 -20.84 18.06
CA THR A 329 31.87 -20.53 17.37
C THR A 329 32.02 -19.02 17.21
N ALA A 330 33.17 -18.47 17.61
CA ALA A 330 33.41 -17.04 17.58
C ALA A 330 33.21 -16.44 16.17
N THR A 331 32.44 -15.36 16.09
CA THR A 331 32.26 -14.58 14.86
C THR A 331 33.62 -14.08 14.37
N PRO A 332 34.00 -14.30 13.11
CA PRO A 332 35.25 -13.77 12.57
C PRO A 332 35.25 -12.24 12.59
N GLU A 333 36.39 -11.64 12.94
CA GLU A 333 36.55 -10.19 12.92
C GLU A 333 36.32 -9.61 11.51
N PRO A 334 35.72 -8.42 11.39
CA PRO A 334 35.45 -7.82 10.10
C PRO A 334 36.76 -7.47 9.38
N THR A 335 36.99 -8.10 8.22
CA THR A 335 38.09 -7.74 7.32
C THR A 335 38.01 -6.25 6.97
N ALA A 336 39.11 -5.52 7.19
CA ALA A 336 39.15 -4.07 6.99
C ALA A 336 38.76 -3.69 5.54
N THR A 337 37.79 -2.78 5.42
CA THR A 337 37.38 -2.20 4.13
C THR A 337 38.60 -1.57 3.45
N PRO A 338 38.91 -1.92 2.17
CA PRO A 338 40.00 -1.30 1.46
C PRO A 338 39.77 0.22 1.32
N ALA A 339 40.84 1.00 1.49
CA ALA A 339 40.78 2.45 1.35
C ALA A 339 40.28 2.85 -0.05
N PRO A 340 39.48 3.92 -0.19
CA PRO A 340 38.96 4.35 -1.49
C PRO A 340 40.12 4.74 -2.42
N THR A 341 40.16 4.11 -3.59
CA THR A 341 41.07 4.50 -4.68
C THR A 341 40.82 5.96 -5.04
N ALA A 342 41.89 6.76 -5.12
CA ALA A 342 41.77 8.18 -5.43
C ALA A 342 41.04 8.41 -6.76
N THR A 343 40.02 9.25 -6.74
CA THR A 343 39.34 9.73 -7.96
C THR A 343 40.37 10.43 -8.85
N PRO A 344 40.52 10.06 -10.14
CA PRO A 344 41.43 10.76 -11.03
C PRO A 344 41.00 12.23 -11.18
N GLU A 345 41.97 13.14 -11.18
CA GLU A 345 41.70 14.57 -11.41
C GLU A 345 41.03 14.77 -12.78
N PRO A 346 40.05 15.68 -12.90
CA PRO A 346 39.39 15.94 -14.17
C PRO A 346 40.37 16.57 -15.16
N THR A 347 40.75 15.81 -16.19
CA THR A 347 41.51 16.34 -17.33
C THR A 347 40.73 17.48 -17.96
N ALA A 348 41.30 18.68 -17.97
CA ALA A 348 40.68 19.87 -18.54
C ALA A 348 40.53 19.73 -20.07
N THR A 349 39.35 19.33 -20.52
CA THR A 349 38.99 19.36 -21.94
C THR A 349 38.87 20.82 -22.37
N ALA A 350 39.70 21.24 -23.33
CA ALA A 350 39.65 22.60 -23.85
C ALA A 350 38.28 22.90 -24.48
N THR A 351 37.62 23.97 -24.02
CA THR A 351 36.40 24.49 -24.62
C THR A 351 36.69 24.89 -26.07
N PRO A 352 35.97 24.38 -27.09
CA PRO A 352 36.16 24.82 -28.45
C PRO A 352 35.75 26.30 -28.58
N GLU A 353 36.55 27.08 -29.31
CA GLU A 353 36.24 28.48 -29.60
C GLU A 353 34.93 28.58 -30.42
N PRO A 354 34.11 29.63 -30.21
CA PRO A 354 32.85 29.77 -30.93
C PRO A 354 33.09 30.05 -32.42
N THR A 355 32.65 29.12 -33.28
CA THR A 355 32.63 29.31 -34.73
C THR A 355 31.86 30.58 -35.09
N ALA A 356 32.46 31.45 -35.90
CA ALA A 356 31.86 32.71 -36.32
C ALA A 356 30.53 32.50 -37.05
N THR A 357 29.52 33.30 -36.67
CA THR A 357 28.21 33.34 -37.35
C THR A 357 28.40 33.77 -38.82
N PRO A 358 27.88 33.03 -39.80
CA PRO A 358 27.95 33.45 -41.20
C PRO A 358 27.11 34.71 -41.45
N GLU A 359 27.63 35.61 -42.30
CA GLU A 359 26.92 36.82 -42.70
C GLU A 359 25.64 36.49 -43.51
N PRO A 360 24.59 37.33 -43.43
CA PRO A 360 23.33 37.07 -44.13
C PRO A 360 23.48 37.21 -45.65
N THR A 361 23.13 36.15 -46.37
CA THR A 361 23.03 36.15 -47.84
C THR A 361 22.03 37.21 -48.32
N ALA A 362 22.43 38.01 -49.32
CA ALA A 362 21.59 39.08 -49.87
C ALA A 362 20.27 38.56 -50.47
N THR A 363 19.18 39.26 -50.17
CA THR A 363 17.84 39.02 -50.73
C THR A 363 17.85 39.28 -52.25
N PRO A 364 17.34 38.37 -53.09
CA PRO A 364 17.21 38.61 -54.53
C PRO A 364 16.16 39.69 -54.84
N GLU A 365 16.43 40.52 -55.85
CA GLU A 365 15.48 41.53 -56.34
C GLU A 365 14.24 40.90 -56.99
N ALA A 366 13.11 41.60 -56.92
CA ALA A 366 11.83 41.12 -57.41
C ALA A 366 11.73 41.15 -58.94
N THR A 367 11.48 39.99 -59.55
CA THR A 367 11.20 39.86 -60.98
C THR A 367 9.93 40.64 -61.37
N ALA A 368 10.02 41.43 -62.45
CA ALA A 368 8.90 42.26 -62.91
C ALA A 368 7.72 41.44 -63.45
N THR A 369 6.49 41.82 -63.07
CA THR A 369 5.24 41.22 -63.52
C THR A 369 4.97 41.51 -65.01
N PRO A 370 4.64 40.51 -65.85
CA PRO A 370 4.26 40.75 -67.24
C PRO A 370 2.88 41.42 -67.37
N ALA A 371 2.71 42.22 -68.43
CA ALA A 371 1.49 42.97 -68.72
C ALA A 371 0.35 42.05 -69.24
N PRO A 372 -0.94 42.42 -69.03
CA PRO A 372 -2.07 41.61 -69.46
C PRO A 372 -2.27 41.62 -70.99
N GLU A 373 -2.59 40.44 -71.54
CA GLU A 373 -2.83 40.21 -72.97
C GLU A 373 -4.28 40.60 -73.35
N ALA A 374 -4.49 40.98 -74.62
CA ALA A 374 -5.69 41.68 -75.06
C ALA A 374 -6.92 40.78 -75.30
N THR A 375 -8.09 41.28 -74.89
CA THR A 375 -9.40 40.62 -75.03
C THR A 375 -9.81 40.43 -76.49
N ALA A 376 -10.11 39.20 -76.91
CA ALA A 376 -10.78 38.91 -78.18
C ALA A 376 -12.31 39.06 -78.07
N THR A 377 -12.92 39.73 -79.05
CA THR A 377 -14.37 39.97 -79.15
C THR A 377 -15.16 38.73 -79.60
N PRO A 378 -16.39 38.50 -79.11
CA PRO A 378 -17.23 37.40 -79.56
C PRO A 378 -18.01 37.75 -80.84
N THR A 379 -17.97 36.85 -81.82
CA THR A 379 -18.80 36.93 -83.04
C THR A 379 -20.22 36.44 -82.74
N GLN A 380 -21.25 37.27 -82.95
CA GLN A 380 -22.64 36.80 -82.95
C GLN A 380 -23.02 36.17 -84.30
N SER A 381 -23.99 35.24 -84.24
CA SER A 381 -24.57 34.57 -85.41
C SER A 381 -26.01 35.03 -85.66
N TYR A 382 -26.29 35.36 -86.93
CA TYR A 382 -27.59 35.75 -87.53
C TYR A 382 -28.14 37.13 -87.19
#